data_AF-A0AAU4EXK6-F1
#
_entry.id   AF-A0AAU4EXK6-F1
#
_cell.length_a   1.000
_cell.length_b   1.000
_cell.length_c   1.000
_cell.angle_alpha   90.00
_cell.angle_beta   90.00
_cell.angle_gamma   90.00
#
_symmetry.space_group_name_H-M   'P 1'
#
loop_
_entity.id
_entity.type
_entity.pdbx_description
1 polymer ?
#
loop_
_entity_poly.entity_id
_entity_poly.type
_entity_poly.pdbx_seq_one_letter_code
_entity_poly.pdbx_strand_id
1 'polypeptide(L)'
;MCRSSAEGGRRCNGRSCGAAGARLRQQRSRARRGLETAYATGDPAAVATAAAKYTAVTGHPLPEVDQFAGDLHAPPAPTAPTISGQFAGELTTPTEPTAQEDPMPKPEPQPSKPEPASTPSGSTEDRVRDAVAKLAAQGEWVGIIDVRKALGDVDHDEVTRVLLKMNRNDPNVHMVPEDNRKALTDADHAAAVEIGGDAQHAMRIERPRDTSAKDRVQAAGVGNASADDLAQALRDPLTPSRTYDEIRAEQKRREQQVVTSPAPADATPANETARVETQPPATAEQRVRDVYRELASRPQGWVRLSDVRERLGATLPRDEVDKALQAMTRTGRVHLSPDSDRRGLTQVDHDSAVRIGREDNHLLAIEPDDDE
;
A
#
# COMPACT_ATOMS: atom_id res chain seq x y z
N MET A 1 3.47 26.67 13.97
CA MET A 1 3.87 28.06 13.64
C MET A 1 3.55 28.29 12.17
N CYS A 2 2.66 29.23 11.83
CA CYS A 2 2.37 29.55 10.42
C CYS A 2 3.46 30.51 9.90
N ARG A 3 4.15 30.11 8.82
CA ARG A 3 5.20 30.90 8.17
C ARG A 3 4.61 32.08 7.39
N SER A 4 5.36 33.17 7.38
CA SER A 4 5.00 34.47 6.82
C SER A 4 4.93 34.50 5.28
N SER A 5 4.12 35.44 4.79
CA SER A 5 3.51 35.57 3.46
C SER A 5 4.43 35.90 2.26
N ALA A 6 5.59 35.27 2.10
CA ALA A 6 6.44 35.51 0.92
C ALA A 6 6.14 34.57 -0.27
N GLU A 7 5.49 33.42 -0.05
CA GLU A 7 5.28 32.41 -1.10
C GLU A 7 3.82 31.95 -1.10
N GLY A 8 2.97 32.54 -1.96
CA GLY A 8 1.75 31.92 -2.52
C GLY A 8 0.71 31.29 -1.59
N GLY A 9 0.81 31.44 -0.27
CA GLY A 9 -0.03 30.74 0.70
C GLY A 9 -1.45 31.30 0.72
N ARG A 10 -2.44 30.41 0.56
CA ARG A 10 -3.87 30.72 0.72
C ARG A 10 -4.07 31.56 1.99
N ARG A 11 -4.60 32.78 1.84
CA ARG A 11 -4.95 33.65 2.96
C ARG A 11 -5.97 32.93 3.85
N CYS A 12 -5.52 32.45 5.00
CA CYS A 12 -6.45 32.10 6.07
C CYS A 12 -7.12 33.40 6.52
N ASN A 13 -8.40 33.58 6.17
CA ASN A 13 -9.21 34.65 6.72
C ASN A 13 -9.18 34.53 8.24
N GLY A 14 -8.55 35.51 8.91
CA GLY A 14 -8.12 35.49 10.32
C GLY A 14 -9.22 35.24 11.37
N ARG A 15 -10.46 35.02 10.94
CA ARG A 15 -11.59 34.61 11.77
C ARG A 15 -11.57 33.12 12.17
N SER A 16 -10.68 32.32 11.57
CA SER A 16 -10.64 30.85 11.75
C SER A 16 -9.35 30.30 12.38
N CYS A 17 -8.34 31.15 12.60
CA CYS A 17 -7.05 30.79 13.18
C CYS A 17 -7.00 31.21 14.65
N GLY A 18 -7.03 30.24 15.57
CA GLY A 18 -6.96 30.46 17.01
C GLY A 18 -7.80 29.45 17.81
N ALA A 19 -7.62 29.43 19.13
CA ALA A 19 -8.34 28.52 20.02
C ALA A 19 -9.87 28.67 19.90
N ALA A 20 -10.38 29.89 19.64
CA ALA A 20 -11.80 30.15 19.39
C ALA A 20 -12.30 29.48 18.10
N GLY A 21 -11.53 29.56 17.00
CA GLY A 21 -11.86 28.89 15.73
C GLY A 21 -11.82 27.37 15.84
N ALA A 22 -10.87 26.83 16.62
CA ALA A 22 -10.81 25.39 16.91
C ALA A 22 -12.04 24.91 17.71
N ARG A 23 -12.44 25.66 18.74
CA ARG A 23 -13.65 25.37 19.54
C ARG A 23 -14.92 25.41 18.68
N LEU A 24 -15.07 26.41 17.81
CA LEU A 24 -16.22 26.50 16.90
C LEU A 24 -16.27 25.32 15.91
N ARG A 25 -15.13 24.90 15.36
CA ARG A 25 -15.06 23.68 14.51
C ARG A 25 -15.45 22.42 15.29
N GLN A 26 -14.98 22.29 16.52
CA GLN A 26 -15.32 21.16 17.38
C GLN A 26 -16.82 21.13 17.73
N GLN A 27 -17.41 22.30 18.02
CA GLN A 27 -18.85 22.44 18.25
C GLN A 27 -19.66 22.06 17.01
N ARG A 28 -19.27 22.53 15.81
CA ARG A 28 -19.93 22.17 14.55
C ARG A 28 -19.85 20.66 14.27
N SER A 29 -18.69 20.05 14.47
CA SER A 29 -18.50 18.60 14.31
C SER A 29 -19.35 17.79 15.28
N ARG A 30 -19.46 18.22 16.55
CA ARG A 30 -20.31 17.55 17.55
C ARG A 30 -21.80 17.70 17.22
N ALA A 31 -22.24 18.88 16.82
CA ALA A 31 -23.62 19.12 16.44
C ALA A 31 -24.03 18.30 15.21
N ARG A 32 -23.14 18.19 14.20
CA ARG A 32 -23.36 17.35 13.02
C ARG A 32 -23.49 15.87 13.38
N ARG A 33 -22.56 15.32 14.18
CA ARG A 33 -22.64 13.92 14.62
C ARG A 33 -23.90 13.64 15.43
N GLY A 34 -24.29 14.56 16.32
CA GLY A 34 -25.53 14.42 17.09
C GLY A 34 -26.77 14.38 16.20
N LEU A 35 -26.78 15.13 15.10
CA LEU A 35 -27.85 15.08 14.10
C LEU A 35 -27.85 13.77 13.32
N GLU A 36 -26.69 13.29 12.87
CA GLU A 36 -26.53 11.98 12.20
C GLU A 36 -27.00 10.83 13.11
N THR A 37 -26.65 10.84 14.40
CA THR A 37 -27.15 9.86 15.37
C THR A 37 -28.65 9.95 15.57
N ALA A 38 -29.23 11.16 15.64
CA ALA A 38 -30.68 11.34 15.78
C ALA A 38 -31.46 10.86 14.55
N TYR A 39 -30.90 11.03 13.34
CA TYR A 39 -31.50 10.44 12.13
C TYR A 39 -31.45 8.92 12.16
N ALA A 40 -30.34 8.33 12.64
CA ALA A 40 -30.19 6.89 12.75
C ALA A 40 -31.20 6.25 13.75
N THR A 41 -31.66 6.98 14.77
CA THR A 41 -32.67 6.48 15.71
C THR A 41 -34.11 6.54 15.17
N GLY A 42 -34.37 7.29 14.10
CA GLY A 42 -35.71 7.47 13.53
C GLY A 42 -36.71 8.21 14.43
N ASP A 43 -36.27 8.76 15.57
CA ASP A 43 -37.10 9.50 16.50
C ASP A 43 -37.23 10.98 16.06
N PRO A 44 -38.42 11.45 15.64
CA PRO A 44 -38.60 12.81 15.16
C PRO A 44 -38.33 13.87 16.23
N ALA A 45 -38.55 13.57 17.52
CA ALA A 45 -38.27 14.50 18.61
C ALA A 45 -36.76 14.67 18.83
N ALA A 46 -35.99 13.58 18.71
CA ALA A 46 -34.54 13.60 18.76
C ALA A 46 -33.95 14.40 17.57
N VAL A 47 -34.48 14.19 16.36
CA VAL A 47 -34.06 14.93 15.16
C VAL A 47 -34.33 16.42 15.31
N ALA A 48 -35.52 16.82 15.76
CA ALA A 48 -35.85 18.23 15.99
C ALA A 48 -34.92 18.89 17.02
N THR A 49 -34.59 18.18 18.10
CA THR A 49 -33.68 18.66 19.14
C THR A 49 -32.25 18.81 18.61
N ALA A 50 -31.76 17.85 17.83
CA ALA A 50 -30.43 17.90 17.22
C ALA A 50 -30.33 18.98 16.13
N ALA A 51 -31.39 19.16 15.34
CA ALA A 51 -31.50 20.21 14.32
C ALA A 51 -31.42 21.61 14.93
N ALA A 52 -32.12 21.86 16.04
CA ALA A 52 -32.05 23.12 16.77
C ALA A 52 -30.62 23.42 17.27
N LYS A 53 -29.92 22.40 17.79
CA LYS A 53 -28.51 22.52 18.22
C LYS A 53 -27.57 22.80 17.04
N TYR A 54 -27.79 22.15 15.90
CA TYR A 54 -27.01 22.39 14.69
C TYR A 54 -27.17 23.83 14.21
N THR A 55 -28.40 24.30 14.05
CA THR A 55 -28.72 25.67 13.63
C THR A 55 -28.14 26.71 14.57
N ALA A 56 -28.19 26.48 15.89
CA ALA A 56 -27.60 27.38 16.89
C ALA A 56 -26.08 27.54 16.75
N VAL A 57 -25.38 26.52 16.25
CA VAL A 57 -23.91 26.53 16.11
C VAL A 57 -23.46 26.97 14.71
N THR A 58 -24.24 26.70 13.67
CA THR A 58 -23.89 27.02 12.29
C THR A 58 -24.41 28.38 11.84
N GLY A 59 -25.50 28.87 12.46
CA GLY A 59 -26.23 30.06 12.01
C GLY A 59 -27.05 29.82 10.74
N HIS A 60 -27.11 28.58 10.25
CA HIS A 60 -27.85 28.20 9.06
C HIS A 60 -28.86 27.12 9.42
N PRO A 61 -30.12 27.23 8.96
CA PRO A 61 -31.08 26.13 9.04
C PRO A 61 -30.52 24.92 8.27
N LEU A 62 -31.04 23.73 8.58
CA LEU A 62 -30.64 22.52 7.88
C LEU A 62 -30.82 22.69 6.35
N PRO A 63 -29.87 22.21 5.54
CA PRO A 63 -30.13 22.06 4.11
C PRO A 63 -31.35 21.15 3.93
N GLU A 64 -32.25 21.49 3.01
CA GLU A 64 -33.42 20.67 2.70
C GLU A 64 -32.99 19.23 2.37
N VAL A 65 -33.81 18.30 2.84
CA VAL A 65 -33.55 16.85 2.95
C VAL A 65 -33.26 16.12 1.63
N ASP A 66 -33.28 16.81 0.48
CA ASP A 66 -32.96 16.23 -0.83
C ASP A 66 -31.45 16.13 -1.15
N GLN A 67 -30.57 16.71 -0.33
CA GLN A 67 -29.10 16.65 -0.57
C GLN A 67 -28.38 15.54 0.20
N PHE A 68 -29.09 14.69 0.95
CA PHE A 68 -28.51 13.57 1.71
C PHE A 68 -29.07 12.18 1.34
N ALA A 69 -29.95 12.10 0.33
CA ALA A 69 -30.64 10.87 -0.06
C ALA A 69 -30.14 10.27 -1.39
N GLY A 70 -28.83 10.31 -1.64
CA GLY A 70 -28.18 9.36 -2.54
C GLY A 70 -27.56 8.27 -1.69
N ASP A 71 -28.05 7.03 -1.79
CA ASP A 71 -27.56 5.81 -1.11
C ASP A 71 -28.26 5.36 0.18
N LEU A 72 -29.58 5.56 0.32
CA LEU A 72 -30.40 4.69 1.17
C LEU A 72 -31.51 4.04 0.34
N HIS A 73 -31.20 2.85 -0.18
CA HIS A 73 -32.21 1.92 -0.66
C HIS A 73 -33.16 1.63 0.51
N ALA A 74 -34.44 2.00 0.35
CA ALA A 74 -35.48 1.68 1.31
C ALA A 74 -35.55 0.15 1.51
N PRO A 75 -35.60 -0.36 2.76
CA PRO A 75 -35.88 -1.77 2.96
C PRO A 75 -37.32 -2.07 2.53
N PRO A 76 -37.60 -3.14 1.77
CA PRO A 76 -38.98 -3.56 1.53
C PRO A 76 -39.62 -4.02 2.85
N ALA A 77 -40.88 -3.64 3.03
CA ALA A 77 -41.72 -3.93 4.18
C ALA A 77 -41.79 -5.44 4.53
N PRO A 78 -41.96 -5.80 5.82
CA PRO A 78 -42.08 -7.20 6.22
C PRO A 78 -43.43 -7.78 5.76
N THR A 79 -43.37 -8.79 4.89
CA THR A 79 -44.49 -9.68 4.62
C THR A 79 -44.41 -10.85 5.61
N ALA A 80 -45.39 -10.92 6.50
CA ALA A 80 -45.64 -12.09 7.34
C ALA A 80 -46.22 -13.23 6.50
N PRO A 81 -45.86 -14.48 6.79
CA PRO A 81 -46.84 -15.55 6.73
C PRO A 81 -47.08 -16.18 8.10
N THR A 82 -48.37 -16.19 8.44
CA THR A 82 -49.02 -17.01 9.44
C THR A 82 -48.62 -18.48 9.33
N ILE A 83 -48.08 -19.06 10.41
CA ILE A 83 -48.13 -20.50 10.67
C ILE A 83 -48.70 -20.71 12.07
N SER A 84 -49.93 -21.23 12.08
CA SER A 84 -50.60 -21.84 13.23
C SER A 84 -50.06 -23.26 13.45
N GLY A 85 -49.91 -23.66 14.71
CA GLY A 85 -49.64 -25.04 15.13
C GLY A 85 -48.77 -25.07 16.38
N GLN A 86 -49.35 -24.87 17.57
CA GLN A 86 -49.68 -25.95 18.50
C GLN A 86 -48.50 -26.88 18.80
N PHE A 87 -47.78 -26.65 19.91
CA PHE A 87 -47.25 -27.72 20.75
C PHE A 87 -47.13 -27.23 22.20
N ALA A 88 -47.83 -27.94 23.08
CA ALA A 88 -47.77 -27.84 24.52
C ALA A 88 -46.57 -28.65 25.06
N GLY A 89 -46.07 -28.28 26.26
CA GLY A 89 -45.01 -28.99 26.98
C GLY A 89 -44.12 -28.02 27.75
N GLU A 90 -44.62 -27.37 28.80
CA GLU A 90 -44.51 -27.78 30.21
C GLU A 90 -43.20 -27.34 30.87
N LEU A 91 -43.37 -26.49 31.89
CA LEU A 91 -42.35 -25.94 32.78
C LEU A 91 -41.78 -27.03 33.69
N THR A 92 -40.45 -27.16 33.77
CA THR A 92 -39.81 -27.50 35.05
C THR A 92 -38.31 -27.22 35.08
N THR A 93 -37.92 -26.32 35.97
CA THR A 93 -36.66 -26.30 36.73
C THR A 93 -37.05 -25.95 38.17
N PRO A 94 -36.23 -26.13 39.21
CA PRO A 94 -34.80 -26.48 39.27
C PRO A 94 -34.52 -27.63 40.25
N THR A 95 -33.25 -28.02 40.47
CA THR A 95 -32.60 -28.28 41.79
C THR A 95 -31.25 -29.02 41.60
N GLU A 96 -30.17 -28.32 41.93
CA GLU A 96 -28.89 -28.88 42.43
C GLU A 96 -29.07 -29.14 43.94
N PRO A 97 -28.44 -30.14 44.59
CA PRO A 97 -27.06 -29.89 45.06
C PRO A 97 -26.15 -31.15 45.30
N THR A 98 -24.86 -30.87 45.49
CA THR A 98 -23.88 -31.50 46.42
C THR A 98 -22.78 -32.43 45.86
N ALA A 99 -21.56 -32.09 46.31
CA ALA A 99 -20.25 -32.67 46.08
C ALA A 99 -19.95 -33.99 46.82
N GLN A 100 -18.90 -34.71 46.40
CA GLN A 100 -17.82 -35.34 47.20
C GLN A 100 -16.94 -36.24 46.29
N GLU A 101 -15.66 -35.89 46.07
CA GLU A 101 -14.43 -36.41 46.74
C GLU A 101 -13.76 -37.59 46.01
N ASP A 102 -12.52 -37.36 45.57
CA ASP A 102 -11.53 -38.34 45.04
C ASP A 102 -11.17 -39.43 46.08
N PRO A 103 -10.69 -40.61 45.64
CA PRO A 103 -9.22 -40.80 45.67
C PRO A 103 -8.64 -41.68 44.53
N MET A 104 -7.47 -41.29 44.04
CA MET A 104 -6.51 -42.11 43.27
C MET A 104 -5.71 -43.06 44.18
N PRO A 105 -5.17 -44.20 43.67
CA PRO A 105 -3.78 -44.18 43.18
C PRO A 105 -3.41 -45.08 41.95
N LYS A 106 -2.40 -44.57 41.21
CA LYS A 106 -1.40 -45.05 40.20
C LYS A 106 -0.98 -46.56 40.17
N PRO A 107 -0.12 -47.06 39.22
CA PRO A 107 0.47 -46.47 37.97
C PRO A 107 0.61 -47.37 36.70
N GLU A 108 0.76 -46.71 35.52
CA GLU A 108 1.55 -47.05 34.29
C GLU A 108 1.13 -48.24 33.37
N PRO A 109 1.39 -48.23 32.03
CA PRO A 109 2.58 -47.67 31.34
C PRO A 109 2.32 -46.80 30.08
N GLN A 110 3.34 -46.01 29.73
CA GLN A 110 3.42 -45.12 28.56
C GLN A 110 3.47 -45.90 27.23
N PRO A 111 2.96 -45.31 26.12
CA PRO A 111 3.50 -45.58 24.80
C PRO A 111 4.21 -44.34 24.24
N SER A 112 5.53 -44.50 24.10
CA SER A 112 6.28 -44.21 22.87
C SER A 112 6.07 -42.86 22.19
N LYS A 113 6.96 -41.94 22.55
CA LYS A 113 7.60 -40.93 21.69
C LYS A 113 7.51 -41.23 20.19
N PRO A 114 6.86 -40.40 19.37
CA PRO A 114 7.17 -40.30 17.95
C PRO A 114 8.51 -39.58 17.79
N GLU A 115 9.39 -40.17 16.97
CA GLU A 115 10.58 -39.52 16.45
C GLU A 115 10.25 -38.18 15.80
N PRO A 116 11.16 -37.19 15.89
CA PRO A 116 10.92 -35.84 15.44
C PRO A 116 10.85 -35.81 13.91
N ALA A 117 9.64 -35.72 13.37
CA ALA A 117 9.44 -35.17 12.05
C ALA A 117 10.08 -33.77 12.04
N SER A 118 10.99 -33.53 11.09
CA SER A 118 11.81 -32.33 10.97
C SER A 118 10.98 -31.06 11.09
N THR A 119 11.06 -30.40 12.25
CA THR A 119 10.56 -29.04 12.44
C THR A 119 11.47 -28.09 11.65
N PRO A 120 10.93 -27.16 10.84
CA PRO A 120 11.71 -26.01 10.41
C PRO A 120 12.10 -25.27 11.69
N SER A 121 13.38 -25.33 12.06
CA SER A 121 13.94 -24.86 13.33
C SER A 121 14.08 -23.33 13.40
N GLY A 122 13.03 -22.61 12.99
CA GLY A 122 12.89 -21.18 13.20
C GLY A 122 11.85 -20.90 14.27
N SER A 123 12.07 -19.87 15.09
CA SER A 123 11.01 -19.33 15.92
C SER A 123 9.83 -18.88 15.04
N THR A 124 8.61 -18.78 15.58
CA THR A 124 7.47 -18.23 14.82
C THR A 124 7.81 -16.88 14.18
N GLU A 125 8.65 -16.08 14.86
CA GLU A 125 9.18 -14.81 14.35
C GLU A 125 10.03 -14.99 13.08
N ASP A 126 10.93 -15.98 13.05
CA ASP A 126 11.75 -16.28 11.87
C ASP A 126 10.89 -16.78 10.72
N ARG A 127 9.86 -17.58 11.03
CA ARG A 127 8.90 -18.06 10.03
C ARG A 127 8.08 -16.92 9.43
N VAL A 128 7.69 -15.93 10.24
CA VAL A 128 7.05 -14.70 9.76
C VAL A 128 7.99 -13.94 8.82
N ARG A 129 9.27 -13.77 9.19
CA ARG A 129 10.27 -13.10 8.32
C ARG A 129 10.47 -13.85 7.00
N ASP A 130 10.60 -15.17 7.05
CA ASP A 130 10.74 -16.02 5.87
C ASP A 130 9.50 -15.97 4.96
N ALA A 131 8.29 -15.96 5.55
CA ALA A 131 7.04 -15.84 4.81
C ALA A 131 6.97 -14.49 4.08
N VAL A 132 7.28 -13.39 4.77
CA VAL A 132 7.31 -12.05 4.17
C VAL A 132 8.36 -11.97 3.05
N ALA A 133 9.56 -12.52 3.27
CA ALA A 133 10.62 -12.54 2.27
C ALA A 133 10.28 -13.36 1.01
N LYS A 134 9.37 -14.34 1.12
CA LYS A 134 8.86 -15.12 -0.03
C LYS A 134 7.71 -14.42 -0.76
N LEU A 135 6.89 -13.68 -0.03
CA LEU A 135 5.67 -13.07 -0.57
C LEU A 135 5.92 -11.78 -1.32
N ALA A 136 6.96 -11.02 -0.96
CA ALA A 136 7.26 -9.76 -1.63
C ALA A 136 8.76 -9.44 -1.65
N ALA A 137 9.14 -8.55 -2.57
CA ALA A 137 10.50 -8.06 -2.63
C ALA A 137 10.84 -7.25 -1.36
N GLN A 138 12.14 -7.10 -1.09
CA GLN A 138 12.61 -6.49 0.15
C GLN A 138 12.10 -5.05 0.30
N GLY A 139 11.32 -4.78 1.36
CA GLY A 139 10.74 -3.46 1.60
C GLY A 139 9.42 -3.18 0.86
N GLU A 140 8.78 -4.18 0.29
CA GLU A 140 7.43 -4.09 -0.26
C GLU A 140 6.36 -4.42 0.81
N TRP A 141 5.15 -3.91 0.62
CA TRP A 141 4.01 -4.16 1.52
C TRP A 141 3.36 -5.51 1.22
N VAL A 142 3.16 -6.32 2.26
CA VAL A 142 2.52 -7.63 2.18
C VAL A 142 1.21 -7.59 2.97
N GLY A 143 0.15 -8.16 2.41
CA GLY A 143 -1.11 -8.36 3.13
C GLY A 143 -0.91 -9.32 4.30
N ILE A 144 -1.37 -8.95 5.50
CA ILE A 144 -1.27 -9.80 6.70
C ILE A 144 -2.03 -11.11 6.50
N ILE A 145 -3.12 -11.09 5.73
CA ILE A 145 -3.86 -12.30 5.34
C ILE A 145 -2.98 -13.31 4.60
N ASP A 146 -2.08 -12.86 3.72
CA ASP A 146 -1.22 -13.74 2.94
C ASP A 146 -0.07 -14.29 3.79
N VAL A 147 0.44 -13.48 4.72
CA VAL A 147 1.39 -13.95 5.75
C VAL A 147 0.76 -15.03 6.62
N ARG A 148 -0.51 -14.87 7.03
CA ARG A 148 -1.24 -15.89 7.80
C ARG A 148 -1.52 -17.16 7.00
N LYS A 149 -1.89 -17.03 5.71
CA LYS A 149 -2.06 -18.20 4.83
C LYS A 149 -0.73 -18.97 4.67
N ALA A 150 0.39 -18.27 4.54
CA ALA A 150 1.72 -18.88 4.46
C ALA A 150 2.14 -19.57 5.77
N LEU A 151 1.56 -19.15 6.90
CA LEU A 151 1.75 -19.71 8.24
C LEU A 151 0.54 -20.52 8.70
N GLY A 152 -0.19 -21.17 7.78
CA GLY A 152 -1.44 -21.88 8.08
C GLY A 152 -1.33 -23.03 9.10
N ASP A 153 -0.11 -23.39 9.53
CA ASP A 153 0.18 -24.35 10.59
C ASP A 153 0.34 -23.71 11.99
N VAL A 154 0.35 -22.37 12.08
CA VAL A 154 0.47 -21.61 13.32
C VAL A 154 -0.88 -20.97 13.66
N ASP A 155 -1.23 -21.01 14.94
CA ASP A 155 -2.47 -20.42 15.45
C ASP A 155 -2.56 -18.90 15.19
N HIS A 156 -3.77 -18.41 14.95
CA HIS A 156 -4.03 -17.01 14.64
C HIS A 156 -3.61 -16.06 15.76
N ASP A 157 -3.84 -16.42 17.02
CA ASP A 157 -3.49 -15.60 18.19
C ASP A 157 -1.98 -15.63 18.45
N GLU A 158 -1.33 -16.75 18.14
CA GLU A 158 0.14 -16.86 18.16
C GLU A 158 0.78 -15.90 17.17
N VAL A 159 0.36 -15.94 15.90
CA VAL A 159 0.85 -15.01 14.87
C VAL A 159 0.57 -13.56 15.26
N THR A 160 -0.62 -13.26 15.76
CA THR A 160 -0.98 -11.90 16.23
C THR A 160 -0.04 -11.41 17.32
N ARG A 161 0.22 -12.25 18.33
CA ARG A 161 1.09 -11.90 19.45
C ARG A 161 2.54 -11.68 19.00
N VAL A 162 3.03 -12.50 18.08
CA VAL A 162 4.36 -12.36 17.49
C VAL A 162 4.46 -11.08 16.67
N LEU A 163 3.48 -10.79 15.82
CA LEU A 163 3.42 -9.55 15.03
C LEU A 163 3.42 -8.30 15.93
N LEU A 164 2.62 -8.30 17.02
CA LEU A 164 2.62 -7.22 18.00
C LEU A 164 3.97 -7.07 18.72
N LYS A 165 4.61 -8.20 19.07
CA LYS A 165 5.95 -8.21 19.70
C LYS A 165 7.00 -7.66 18.73
N MET A 166 6.96 -8.05 17.46
CA MET A 166 7.85 -7.57 16.40
C MET A 166 7.69 -6.06 16.20
N ASN A 167 6.46 -5.56 16.00
CA ASN A 167 6.20 -4.13 15.83
C ASN A 167 6.65 -3.29 17.04
N ARG A 168 6.59 -3.85 18.24
CA ARG A 168 7.03 -3.16 19.47
C ARG A 168 8.55 -3.12 19.62
N ASN A 169 9.25 -4.18 19.24
CA ASN A 169 10.67 -4.36 19.55
C ASN A 169 11.59 -4.04 18.37
N ASP A 170 11.10 -4.16 17.14
CA ASP A 170 11.86 -3.96 15.92
C ASP A 170 11.37 -2.71 15.18
N PRO A 171 12.16 -1.63 15.13
CA PRO A 171 11.77 -0.41 14.44
C PRO A 171 11.70 -0.56 12.91
N ASN A 172 12.20 -1.68 12.36
CA ASN A 172 12.17 -1.96 10.93
C ASN A 172 10.88 -2.65 10.49
N VAL A 173 10.04 -3.05 11.44
CA VAL A 173 8.73 -3.66 11.17
C VAL A 173 7.68 -2.57 11.18
N HIS A 174 6.99 -2.43 10.05
CA HIS A 174 5.92 -1.46 9.88
C HIS A 174 4.62 -2.16 9.54
N MET A 175 3.53 -1.71 10.16
CA MET A 175 2.18 -2.13 9.84
C MET A 175 1.34 -0.90 9.59
N VAL A 176 0.49 -0.97 8.56
CA VAL A 176 -0.40 0.12 8.19
C VAL A 176 -1.81 -0.41 7.93
N PRO A 177 -2.84 0.42 8.16
CA PRO A 177 -4.16 0.14 7.61
C PRO A 177 -4.07 0.18 6.08
N GLU A 178 -4.83 -0.67 5.39
CA GLU A 178 -4.90 -0.61 3.93
C GLU A 178 -5.56 0.69 3.49
N ASP A 179 -4.96 1.40 2.52
CA ASP A 179 -5.47 2.68 2.03
C ASP A 179 -6.84 2.53 1.34
N ASN A 180 -7.04 1.43 0.60
CA ASN A 180 -8.31 1.13 -0.06
C ASN A 180 -9.23 0.24 0.80
N ARG A 181 -9.72 0.80 1.92
CA ARG A 181 -10.59 0.07 2.85
C ARG A 181 -11.87 -0.50 2.24
N LYS A 182 -12.32 0.00 1.08
CA LYS A 182 -13.51 -0.52 0.37
C LYS A 182 -13.27 -1.82 -0.39
N ALA A 183 -12.01 -2.20 -0.60
CA ALA A 183 -11.63 -3.46 -1.24
C ALA A 183 -11.35 -4.58 -0.23
N LEU A 184 -11.36 -4.28 1.07
CA LEU A 184 -11.15 -5.27 2.13
C LEU A 184 -12.38 -6.19 2.24
N THR A 185 -12.10 -7.48 2.29
CA THR A 185 -13.11 -8.51 2.56
C THR A 185 -13.23 -8.75 4.07
N ASP A 186 -14.29 -9.42 4.50
CA ASP A 186 -14.43 -9.86 5.89
C ASP A 186 -13.27 -10.75 6.35
N ALA A 187 -12.67 -11.50 5.43
CA ALA A 187 -11.49 -12.31 5.71
C ALA A 187 -10.25 -11.43 5.97
N ASP A 188 -10.10 -10.30 5.28
CA ASP A 188 -9.02 -9.36 5.53
C ASP A 188 -9.19 -8.67 6.89
N HIS A 189 -10.43 -8.32 7.24
CA HIS A 189 -10.75 -7.77 8.54
C HIS A 189 -10.54 -8.78 9.67
N ALA A 190 -10.88 -10.05 9.47
CA ALA A 190 -10.62 -11.11 10.44
C ALA A 190 -9.11 -11.38 10.62
N ALA A 191 -8.33 -11.22 9.56
CA ALA A 191 -6.88 -11.40 9.58
C ALA A 191 -6.10 -10.19 10.14
N ALA A 192 -6.75 -9.03 10.26
CA ALA A 192 -6.10 -7.79 10.67
C ALA A 192 -5.49 -7.87 12.07
N VAL A 193 -4.47 -7.03 12.32
CA VAL A 193 -3.86 -6.88 13.64
C VAL A 193 -4.27 -5.52 14.22
N GLU A 194 -4.87 -5.52 15.40
CA GLU A 194 -5.28 -4.30 16.10
C GLU A 194 -4.08 -3.60 16.75
N ILE A 195 -3.76 -2.37 16.32
CA ILE A 195 -2.71 -1.55 16.91
C ILE A 195 -3.26 -0.16 17.19
N GLY A 196 -3.29 0.24 18.47
CA GLY A 196 -3.77 1.57 18.87
C GLY A 196 -5.25 1.83 18.58
N GLY A 197 -6.04 0.77 18.36
CA GLY A 197 -7.47 0.86 17.99
C GLY A 197 -7.73 0.94 16.49
N ASP A 198 -6.69 0.80 15.66
CA ASP A 198 -6.81 0.68 14.20
C ASP A 198 -6.41 -0.73 13.75
N ALA A 199 -7.27 -1.35 12.94
CA ALA A 199 -7.00 -2.60 12.24
C ALA A 199 -5.93 -2.41 11.14
N GLN A 200 -4.77 -3.02 11.33
CA GLN A 200 -3.68 -3.06 10.37
C GLN A 200 -3.88 -4.23 9.42
N HIS A 201 -3.71 -3.99 8.12
CA HIS A 201 -4.00 -4.98 7.08
C HIS A 201 -2.78 -5.31 6.22
N ALA A 202 -1.79 -4.41 6.17
CA ALA A 202 -0.54 -4.60 5.46
C ALA A 202 0.66 -4.48 6.42
N MET A 203 1.69 -5.28 6.17
CA MET A 203 2.96 -5.21 6.88
C MET A 203 4.15 -5.14 5.92
N ARG A 204 5.21 -4.46 6.36
CA ARG A 204 6.49 -4.40 5.66
C ARG A 204 7.60 -4.62 6.67
N ILE A 205 8.63 -5.37 6.28
CA ILE A 205 9.86 -5.54 7.06
C ILE A 205 11.01 -4.90 6.29
N GLU A 206 11.57 -3.82 6.81
CA GLU A 206 12.80 -3.23 6.29
C GLU A 206 14.02 -4.07 6.72
N ARG A 207 15.08 -4.08 5.89
CA ARG A 207 16.35 -4.71 6.29
C ARG A 207 16.94 -3.89 7.45
N PRO A 208 17.33 -4.52 8.58
CA PRO A 208 17.96 -3.81 9.69
C PRO A 208 19.13 -2.96 9.21
N ARG A 209 19.23 -1.74 9.71
CA ARG A 209 20.38 -0.86 9.45
C ARG A 209 21.59 -1.46 10.14
N ASP A 210 22.57 -1.89 9.36
CA ASP A 210 23.87 -2.28 9.91
C ASP A 210 24.78 -1.06 9.99
N THR A 211 24.79 -0.41 11.15
CA THR A 211 25.63 0.77 11.41
C THR A 211 27.13 0.46 11.44
N SER A 212 27.51 -0.83 11.53
CA SER A 212 28.90 -1.28 11.48
C SER A 212 29.38 -1.59 10.06
N ALA A 213 28.47 -1.61 9.07
CA ALA A 213 28.83 -1.85 7.68
C ALA A 213 29.81 -0.79 7.15
N LYS A 214 29.66 0.48 7.55
CA LYS A 214 30.61 1.53 7.17
C LYS A 214 32.02 1.25 7.71
N ASP A 215 32.14 0.74 8.93
CA ASP A 215 33.43 0.46 9.54
C ASP A 215 34.11 -0.71 8.83
N ARG A 216 33.33 -1.70 8.38
CA ARG A 216 33.81 -2.80 7.53
C ARG A 216 34.24 -2.32 6.15
N VAL A 217 33.48 -1.43 5.51
CA VAL A 217 33.86 -0.82 4.23
C VAL A 217 35.14 0.01 4.38
N GLN A 218 35.27 0.77 5.47
CA GLN A 218 36.46 1.56 5.75
C GLN A 218 37.68 0.68 6.04
N ALA A 219 37.49 -0.44 6.75
CA ALA A 219 38.56 -1.39 7.06
C ALA A 219 39.02 -2.21 5.84
N ALA A 220 38.08 -2.67 5.00
CA ALA A 220 38.38 -3.44 3.79
C ALA A 220 38.85 -2.57 2.61
N GLY A 221 38.47 -1.30 2.62
CA GLY A 221 38.52 -0.41 1.47
C GLY A 221 37.36 -0.66 0.51
N VAL A 222 36.83 0.41 -0.09
CA VAL A 222 35.64 0.38 -0.95
C VAL A 222 35.76 -0.64 -2.09
N GLY A 223 36.93 -0.77 -2.72
CA GLY A 223 37.17 -1.72 -3.81
C GLY A 223 37.07 -3.19 -3.41
N ASN A 224 37.34 -3.54 -2.14
CA ASN A 224 37.34 -4.93 -1.65
C ASN A 224 36.10 -5.26 -0.82
N ALA A 225 35.30 -4.27 -0.44
CA ALA A 225 34.09 -4.48 0.34
C ALA A 225 33.05 -5.30 -0.43
N SER A 226 32.25 -6.08 0.29
CA SER A 226 31.16 -6.86 -0.33
C SER A 226 30.08 -5.93 -0.89
N ALA A 227 29.34 -6.39 -1.90
CA ALA A 227 28.22 -5.61 -2.45
C ALA A 227 27.16 -5.27 -1.39
N ASP A 228 26.94 -6.19 -0.44
CA ASP A 228 26.04 -6.01 0.68
C ASP A 228 26.55 -4.96 1.69
N ASP A 229 27.85 -4.97 2.01
CA ASP A 229 28.44 -3.96 2.90
C ASP A 229 28.41 -2.56 2.27
N LEU A 230 28.69 -2.46 0.96
CA LEU A 230 28.57 -1.21 0.20
C LEU A 230 27.13 -0.68 0.21
N ALA A 231 26.14 -1.56 -0.02
CA ALA A 231 24.73 -1.18 0.01
C ALA A 231 24.25 -0.75 1.41
N GLN A 232 24.75 -1.40 2.46
CA GLN A 232 24.43 -1.05 3.85
C GLN A 232 25.08 0.26 4.28
N ALA A 233 26.34 0.51 3.90
CA ALA A 233 27.01 1.78 4.18
C ALA A 233 26.28 2.98 3.56
N LEU A 234 25.66 2.84 2.37
CA LEU A 234 24.86 3.91 1.78
C LEU A 234 23.55 4.23 2.53
N ARG A 235 23.07 3.31 3.39
CA ARG A 235 21.87 3.52 4.23
C ARG A 235 22.18 4.22 5.55
N ASP A 236 23.44 4.30 5.95
CA ASP A 236 23.84 5.02 7.16
C ASP A 236 23.88 6.54 6.88
N PRO A 237 23.07 7.36 7.58
CA PRO A 237 23.05 8.81 7.40
C PRO A 237 24.34 9.51 7.84
N LEU A 238 25.21 8.82 8.59
CA LEU A 238 26.51 9.32 9.04
C LEU A 238 27.65 8.94 8.10
N THR A 239 27.37 8.32 6.96
CA THR A 239 28.40 8.04 5.94
C THR A 239 28.93 9.36 5.38
N PRO A 240 30.25 9.63 5.48
CA PRO A 240 30.83 10.85 4.93
C PRO A 240 30.60 10.94 3.43
N SER A 241 30.32 12.15 2.90
CA SER A 241 30.01 12.35 1.47
C SER A 241 31.08 11.77 0.53
N ARG A 242 32.36 11.90 0.89
CA ARG A 242 33.46 11.30 0.12
C ARG A 242 33.35 9.77 0.03
N THR A 243 33.07 9.11 1.16
CA THR A 243 32.89 7.65 1.21
C THR A 243 31.64 7.23 0.44
N TYR A 244 30.57 8.03 0.51
CA TYR A 244 29.36 7.82 -0.28
C TYR A 244 29.66 7.85 -1.79
N ASP A 245 30.39 8.86 -2.26
CA ASP A 245 30.76 9.02 -3.67
C ASP A 245 31.68 7.88 -4.15
N GLU A 246 32.65 7.48 -3.33
CA GLU A 246 33.54 6.35 -3.61
C GLU A 246 32.75 5.03 -3.73
N ILE A 247 31.79 4.78 -2.82
CA ILE A 247 30.93 3.59 -2.88
C ILE A 247 30.06 3.59 -4.14
N ARG A 248 29.46 4.72 -4.49
CA ARG A 248 28.64 4.85 -5.71
C ARG A 248 29.47 4.63 -6.98
N ALA A 249 30.67 5.20 -7.04
CA ALA A 249 31.58 5.00 -8.15
C ALA A 249 31.98 3.51 -8.30
N GLU A 250 32.22 2.82 -7.18
CA GLU A 250 32.55 1.40 -7.18
C GLU A 250 31.39 0.51 -7.61
N GLN A 251 30.16 0.77 -7.14
CA GLN A 251 28.97 0.06 -7.60
C GLN A 251 28.78 0.21 -9.11
N LYS A 252 28.91 1.44 -9.63
CA LYS A 252 28.83 1.73 -11.07
C LYS A 252 29.94 1.02 -11.85
N ARG A 253 31.17 1.00 -11.33
CA ARG A 253 32.30 0.27 -11.94
C ARG A 253 32.02 -1.23 -12.01
N ARG A 254 31.47 -1.82 -10.95
CA ARG A 254 31.09 -3.23 -10.90
C ARG A 254 29.96 -3.56 -11.87
N GLU A 255 28.92 -2.72 -11.93
CA GLU A 255 27.83 -2.86 -12.91
C GLU A 255 28.36 -2.82 -14.35
N GLN A 256 29.23 -1.85 -14.66
CA GLN A 256 29.88 -1.75 -15.97
C GLN A 256 30.80 -2.95 -16.26
N GLN A 257 31.50 -3.49 -15.26
CA GLN A 257 32.31 -4.70 -15.41
C GLN A 257 31.47 -5.95 -15.64
N VAL A 258 30.30 -6.07 -15.02
CA VAL A 258 29.37 -7.19 -15.29
C VAL A 258 28.85 -7.12 -16.73
N VAL A 259 28.62 -5.93 -17.25
CA VAL A 259 28.18 -5.72 -18.66
C VAL A 259 29.33 -5.93 -19.66
N THR A 260 30.58 -5.68 -19.26
CA THR A 260 31.77 -5.77 -20.14
C THR A 260 32.58 -7.05 -19.96
N SER A 261 32.22 -7.94 -19.04
CA SER A 261 32.84 -9.26 -18.89
C SER A 261 32.13 -10.26 -19.81
N PRO A 262 32.75 -10.72 -20.91
CA PRO A 262 32.19 -11.81 -21.68
C PRO A 262 32.28 -13.08 -20.83
N ALA A 263 31.15 -13.78 -20.68
CA ALA A 263 31.14 -15.17 -20.24
C ALA A 263 32.21 -15.97 -21.03
N PRO A 264 32.92 -16.95 -20.43
CA PRO A 264 33.95 -17.68 -21.14
C PRO A 264 33.28 -18.50 -22.26
N ALA A 265 33.45 -18.01 -23.49
CA ALA A 265 33.04 -18.69 -24.70
C ALA A 265 34.05 -19.80 -25.00
N ASP A 266 33.55 -21.03 -25.06
CA ASP A 266 34.16 -22.07 -25.86
C ASP A 266 34.17 -21.64 -27.34
N ALA A 267 35.19 -22.07 -28.07
CA ALA A 267 35.62 -21.68 -29.42
C ALA A 267 34.47 -21.52 -30.46
N THR A 268 34.50 -20.64 -31.48
CA THR A 268 35.52 -20.34 -32.50
C THR A 268 35.08 -19.09 -33.31
N PRO A 269 35.99 -18.27 -33.88
CA PRO A 269 35.65 -16.99 -34.52
C PRO A 269 35.51 -17.09 -36.04
N ALA A 270 34.61 -16.30 -36.64
CA ALA A 270 34.75 -15.69 -37.96
C ALA A 270 33.51 -14.84 -38.30
N ASN A 271 33.63 -13.52 -38.26
CA ASN A 271 33.62 -12.67 -39.45
C ASN A 271 33.18 -11.25 -39.06
N GLU A 272 34.19 -10.41 -38.81
CA GLU A 272 34.05 -8.96 -38.80
C GLU A 272 34.17 -8.47 -40.24
N THR A 273 33.04 -8.17 -40.87
CA THR A 273 32.96 -7.14 -41.91
C THR A 273 31.50 -6.72 -42.12
N ALA A 274 31.31 -5.41 -42.22
CA ALA A 274 30.05 -4.69 -42.44
C ALA A 274 29.14 -4.53 -41.21
N ARG A 275 29.55 -3.64 -40.29
CA ARG A 275 28.60 -2.72 -39.65
C ARG A 275 27.92 -1.90 -40.74
N VAL A 276 26.77 -2.39 -41.21
CA VAL A 276 25.70 -1.50 -41.64
C VAL A 276 24.91 -1.23 -40.36
N GLU A 277 24.84 0.02 -39.94
CA GLU A 277 23.84 0.48 -38.97
C GLU A 277 22.45 0.27 -39.57
N THR A 278 21.95 -0.96 -39.52
CA THR A 278 20.51 -1.21 -39.58
C THR A 278 19.97 -0.85 -38.22
N GLN A 279 19.61 0.42 -38.06
CA GLN A 279 18.73 0.89 -37.01
C GLN A 279 17.52 -0.06 -36.97
N PRO A 280 17.26 -0.75 -35.84
CA PRO A 280 16.18 -1.71 -35.74
C PRO A 280 14.85 -1.02 -36.09
N PRO A 281 13.86 -1.75 -36.62
CA PRO A 281 12.57 -1.17 -36.97
C PRO A 281 12.05 -0.36 -35.78
N ALA A 282 11.69 0.91 -36.03
CA ALA A 282 11.31 1.88 -35.00
C ALA A 282 10.46 1.19 -33.91
N THR A 283 11.09 0.96 -32.76
CA THR A 283 10.47 0.25 -31.64
C THR A 283 9.24 1.03 -31.19
N ALA A 284 8.25 0.36 -30.59
CA ALA A 284 7.06 1.03 -30.06
C ALA A 284 7.42 2.25 -29.19
N GLU A 285 8.52 2.15 -28.45
CA GLU A 285 9.15 3.23 -27.68
C GLU A 285 9.60 4.43 -28.56
N GLN A 286 10.27 4.20 -29.69
CA GLN A 286 10.68 5.28 -30.60
C GLN A 286 9.47 6.02 -31.15
N ARG A 287 8.41 5.29 -31.54
CA ARG A 287 7.18 5.90 -32.07
C ARG A 287 6.44 6.70 -31.01
N VAL A 288 6.42 6.21 -29.76
CA VAL A 288 5.87 6.96 -28.62
C VAL A 288 6.64 8.26 -28.41
N ARG A 289 7.98 8.25 -28.49
CA ARG A 289 8.79 9.48 -28.40
C ARG A 289 8.52 10.46 -29.53
N ASP A 290 8.38 9.97 -30.76
CA ASP A 290 8.07 10.80 -31.93
C ASP A 290 6.71 11.49 -31.78
N VAL A 291 5.66 10.74 -31.43
CA VAL A 291 4.32 11.28 -31.17
C VAL A 291 4.32 12.25 -29.99
N TYR A 292 5.06 11.95 -28.91
CA TYR A 292 5.18 12.86 -27.79
C TYR A 292 5.83 14.18 -28.20
N ARG A 293 6.88 14.18 -29.03
CA ARG A 293 7.51 15.41 -29.53
C ARG A 293 6.57 16.26 -30.39
N GLU A 294 5.66 15.65 -31.14
CA GLU A 294 4.64 16.38 -31.90
C GLU A 294 3.59 17.04 -30.99
N LEU A 295 3.19 16.38 -29.90
CA LEU A 295 2.12 16.83 -29.02
C LEU A 295 2.60 17.73 -27.87
N ALA A 296 3.84 17.56 -27.43
CA ALA A 296 4.40 18.32 -26.32
C ALA A 296 4.70 19.77 -26.74
N SER A 297 3.96 20.71 -26.17
CA SER A 297 4.17 22.15 -26.40
C SER A 297 5.48 22.70 -25.83
N ARG A 298 6.12 21.96 -24.92
CA ARG A 298 7.41 22.28 -24.30
C ARG A 298 8.12 21.01 -23.83
N PRO A 299 9.44 21.03 -23.63
CA PRO A 299 10.16 19.94 -22.95
C PRO A 299 9.50 19.63 -21.59
N GLN A 300 9.38 18.33 -21.27
CA GLN A 300 8.68 17.85 -20.07
C GLN A 300 7.23 18.35 -19.94
N GLY A 301 6.57 18.63 -21.06
CA GLY A 301 5.15 18.96 -21.10
C GLY A 301 4.29 17.73 -20.83
N TRP A 302 3.24 17.88 -20.03
CA TRP A 302 2.26 16.81 -19.82
C TRP A 302 1.35 16.69 -21.04
N VAL A 303 1.33 15.51 -21.67
CA VAL A 303 0.47 15.16 -22.79
C VAL A 303 -0.53 14.10 -22.35
N ARG A 304 -1.78 14.16 -22.80
CA ARG A 304 -2.79 13.15 -22.49
C ARG A 304 -2.50 11.86 -23.26
N LEU A 305 -2.66 10.72 -22.60
CA LEU A 305 -2.46 9.41 -23.23
C LEU A 305 -3.52 9.09 -24.29
N SER A 306 -4.72 9.66 -24.18
CA SER A 306 -5.76 9.61 -25.21
C SER A 306 -5.27 10.21 -26.52
N ASP A 307 -4.69 11.41 -26.48
CA ASP A 307 -4.13 12.09 -27.66
C ASP A 307 -2.94 11.31 -28.27
N VAL A 308 -2.06 10.78 -27.41
CA VAL A 308 -0.92 9.94 -27.86
C VAL A 308 -1.41 8.69 -28.58
N ARG A 309 -2.45 8.03 -28.05
CA ARG A 309 -3.01 6.81 -28.64
C ARG A 309 -3.80 7.07 -29.91
N GLU A 310 -4.56 8.16 -29.96
CA GLU A 310 -5.24 8.60 -31.18
C GLU A 310 -4.24 8.82 -32.31
N ARG A 311 -3.09 9.43 -31.98
CA ARG A 311 -2.03 9.73 -32.94
C ARG A 311 -1.22 8.51 -33.37
N LEU A 312 -0.99 7.53 -32.49
CA LEU A 312 -0.34 6.25 -32.83
C LEU A 312 -1.23 5.39 -33.73
N GLY A 313 -2.55 5.55 -33.66
CA GLY A 313 -3.54 4.86 -34.49
C GLY A 313 -3.51 3.33 -34.34
N ALA A 314 -4.15 2.59 -35.25
CA ALA A 314 -4.15 1.12 -35.26
C ALA A 314 -2.78 0.50 -35.64
N THR A 315 -1.73 1.32 -35.76
CA THR A 315 -0.39 0.92 -36.18
C THR A 315 0.35 0.11 -35.13
N LEU A 316 -0.01 0.27 -33.85
CA LEU A 316 0.55 -0.48 -32.72
C LEU A 316 -0.60 -0.98 -31.83
N PRO A 317 -0.60 -2.26 -31.43
CA PRO A 317 -1.59 -2.75 -30.50
C PRO A 317 -1.38 -2.13 -29.13
N ARG A 318 -2.50 -1.90 -28.42
CA ARG A 318 -2.52 -1.22 -27.12
C ARG A 318 -1.60 -1.87 -26.10
N ASP A 319 -1.56 -3.20 -26.05
CA ASP A 319 -0.75 -3.93 -25.07
C ASP A 319 0.74 -3.72 -25.31
N GLU A 320 1.16 -3.56 -26.56
CA GLU A 320 2.55 -3.25 -26.92
C GLU A 320 2.94 -1.82 -26.53
N VAL A 321 2.04 -0.86 -26.74
CA VAL A 321 2.23 0.52 -26.25
C VAL A 321 2.30 0.57 -24.73
N ASP A 322 1.45 -0.18 -24.03
CA ASP A 322 1.42 -0.21 -22.56
C ASP A 322 2.70 -0.86 -21.99
N LYS A 323 3.15 -1.96 -22.60
CA LYS A 323 4.44 -2.59 -22.24
C LYS A 323 5.61 -1.66 -22.49
N ALA A 324 5.61 -0.93 -23.61
CA ALA A 324 6.65 0.04 -23.94
C ALA A 324 6.67 1.19 -22.92
N LEU A 325 5.52 1.80 -22.62
CA LEU A 325 5.41 2.86 -21.62
C LEU A 325 5.84 2.38 -20.23
N GLN A 326 5.44 1.18 -19.81
CA GLN A 326 5.91 0.58 -18.56
C GLN A 326 7.42 0.38 -18.56
N ALA A 327 8.01 -0.12 -19.65
CA ALA A 327 9.46 -0.27 -19.76
C ALA A 327 10.18 1.09 -19.69
N MET A 328 9.65 2.11 -20.37
CA MET A 328 10.18 3.47 -20.36
C MET A 328 10.10 4.12 -18.98
N THR A 329 9.06 3.89 -18.18
CA THR A 329 9.02 4.42 -16.81
C THR A 329 10.11 3.82 -15.90
N ARG A 330 10.56 2.59 -16.16
CA ARG A 330 11.65 1.97 -15.38
C ARG A 330 13.02 2.59 -15.64
N THR A 331 13.20 3.27 -16.77
CA THR A 331 14.46 3.98 -17.08
C THR A 331 14.57 5.33 -16.37
N GLY A 332 13.48 5.81 -15.75
CA GLY A 332 13.45 7.04 -14.96
C GLY A 332 13.32 8.34 -15.74
N ARG A 333 13.35 8.29 -17.09
CA ARG A 333 13.23 9.47 -17.98
C ARG A 333 11.81 9.76 -18.45
N VAL A 334 10.88 8.85 -18.15
CA VAL A 334 9.47 8.95 -18.56
C VAL A 334 8.60 8.90 -17.33
N HIS A 335 7.76 9.93 -17.21
CA HIS A 335 6.89 10.15 -16.08
C HIS A 335 5.44 9.94 -16.51
N LEU A 336 4.75 9.07 -15.78
CA LEU A 336 3.32 8.88 -15.90
C LEU A 336 2.65 9.46 -14.64
N SER A 337 1.59 10.24 -14.85
CA SER A 337 0.87 10.89 -13.76
C SER A 337 -0.63 10.70 -13.92
N PRO A 338 -1.37 10.53 -12.82
CA PRO A 338 -2.82 10.71 -12.83
C PRO A 338 -3.16 12.17 -13.21
N ASP A 339 -4.29 12.37 -13.88
CA ASP A 339 -4.80 13.73 -14.06
C ASP A 339 -5.31 14.27 -12.72
N SER A 340 -4.96 15.52 -12.45
CA SER A 340 -5.42 16.26 -11.26
C SER A 340 -6.91 16.62 -11.34
N ASP A 341 -7.47 16.80 -12.54
CA ASP A 341 -8.90 17.03 -12.75
C ASP A 341 -9.63 15.72 -13.08
N ARG A 342 -9.73 14.84 -12.08
CA ARG A 342 -10.37 13.52 -12.23
C ARG A 342 -11.86 13.60 -12.57
N ARG A 343 -12.51 14.75 -12.36
CA ARG A 343 -13.95 14.94 -12.69
C ARG A 343 -14.17 15.29 -14.16
N GLY A 344 -13.13 15.76 -14.85
CA GLY A 344 -13.15 16.07 -16.29
C GLY A 344 -12.72 14.91 -17.19
N LEU A 345 -12.34 13.75 -16.63
CA LEU A 345 -11.92 12.59 -17.41
C LEU A 345 -13.11 11.94 -18.12
N THR A 346 -12.94 11.69 -19.41
CA THR A 346 -13.93 10.99 -20.23
C THR A 346 -13.69 9.48 -20.19
N GLN A 347 -14.67 8.68 -20.65
CA GLN A 347 -14.48 7.24 -20.80
C GLN A 347 -13.30 6.91 -21.72
N VAL A 348 -13.04 7.72 -22.75
CA VAL A 348 -11.90 7.56 -23.65
C VAL A 348 -10.57 7.75 -22.91
N ASP A 349 -10.51 8.68 -21.95
CA ASP A 349 -9.30 8.88 -21.14
C ASP A 349 -9.06 7.69 -20.19
N HIS A 350 -10.12 7.15 -19.58
CA HIS A 350 -10.05 5.94 -18.76
C HIS A 350 -9.63 4.71 -19.60
N ASP A 351 -10.20 4.59 -20.79
CA ASP A 351 -9.83 3.55 -21.74
C ASP A 351 -8.42 3.80 -22.30
N SER A 352 -7.87 5.00 -22.20
CA SER A 352 -6.52 5.33 -22.65
C SER A 352 -5.46 5.23 -21.56
N ALA A 353 -5.88 5.05 -20.31
CA ALA A 353 -4.99 5.05 -19.17
C ALA A 353 -4.04 3.85 -19.16
N VAL A 354 -2.83 4.09 -18.64
CA VAL A 354 -1.84 3.05 -18.34
C VAL A 354 -1.84 2.79 -16.85
N ARG A 355 -2.06 1.53 -16.47
CA ARG A 355 -2.06 1.10 -15.08
C ARG A 355 -0.64 0.80 -14.61
N ILE A 356 -0.20 1.51 -13.58
CA ILE A 356 1.04 1.20 -12.85
C ILE A 356 0.68 0.93 -11.39
N GLY A 357 1.01 -0.27 -10.91
CA GLY A 357 0.53 -0.74 -9.62
C GLY A 357 -1.00 -0.83 -9.60
N ARG A 358 -1.64 -0.03 -8.74
CA ARG A 358 -3.12 0.07 -8.61
C ARG A 358 -3.70 1.39 -9.12
N GLU A 359 -2.90 2.25 -9.75
CA GLU A 359 -3.34 3.57 -10.19
C GLU A 359 -3.35 3.70 -11.72
N ASP A 360 -4.39 4.36 -12.23
CA ASP A 360 -4.56 4.69 -13.64
C ASP A 360 -3.92 6.05 -13.94
N ASN A 361 -2.91 6.01 -14.80
CA ASN A 361 -2.18 7.19 -15.23
C ASN A 361 -2.74 7.66 -16.57
N HIS A 362 -2.93 8.97 -16.68
CA HIS A 362 -3.63 9.59 -17.81
C HIS A 362 -2.73 10.59 -18.56
N LEU A 363 -1.62 11.00 -17.94
CA LEU A 363 -0.67 11.96 -18.48
C LEU A 363 0.71 11.33 -18.66
N LEU A 364 1.39 11.73 -19.72
CA LEU A 364 2.75 11.34 -20.10
C LEU A 364 3.63 12.59 -20.17
N ALA A 365 4.81 12.53 -19.56
CA ALA A 365 5.90 13.47 -19.78
C ALA A 365 7.21 12.71 -20.01
N ILE A 366 7.99 13.16 -20.98
CA ILE A 366 9.30 12.60 -21.32
C ILE A 366 10.34 13.72 -21.16
N GLU A 367 11.42 13.39 -20.46
CA GLU A 367 12.60 14.26 -20.33
C GLU A 367 13.38 14.30 -21.65
N PRO A 368 13.96 15.46 -22.02
CA PRO A 368 14.86 15.52 -23.17
C PRO A 368 16.11 14.66 -22.90
N ASP A 369 16.62 14.01 -23.95
CA ASP A 369 17.90 13.30 -23.84
C ASP A 369 19.04 14.33 -23.80
N ASP A 370 20.02 14.15 -22.92
CA ASP A 370 21.12 15.10 -22.64
C ASP A 370 22.12 15.33 -23.83
N ASP A 371 21.78 14.88 -25.04
CA ASP A 371 22.66 14.85 -26.23
C ASP A 371 22.25 15.83 -27.36
N GLU A 372 21.51 16.90 -27.07
CA GLU A 372 21.26 18.03 -28.03
C GLU A 372 21.92 19.35 -27.62
#